data_AF-A0A2L0RQ17-F1
#
_entry.id   AF-A0A2L0RQ17-F1
#
_cell.length_a   1.000
_cell.length_b   1.000
_cell.length_c   1.000
_cell.angle_alpha   90.00
_cell.angle_beta   90.00
_cell.angle_gamma   90.00
#
_symmetry.space_group_name_H-M   'P 1'
#
loop_
_entity.id
_entity.type
_entity.pdbx_description
1 polymer ?
#
loop_
_entity_poly.entity_id
_entity_poly.type
_entity_poly.pdbx_seq_one_letter_code
_entity_poly.pdbx_strand_id
1 'polypeptide(L)'
;MNCVTVAGIKAAMQRFGGPDQVYASVERTRDGFTVRMRDNPANTYHVTHAELNEAAARSGFRGTNQKMLNEANFMYAVSAKRAQAENNDGYASQSFSAALNSLDSWENTYEGLARLGLRNHIQPASAQALINGVPGVMAQNDHVFTVLNGRTDNYGTSGYRPDPRAYALTLR
;
A
#
# COMPACT_ATOMS: atom_id res chain seq x y z
N MET A 1 -12.26 4.52 -4.18
CA MET A 1 -11.36 5.31 -3.31
C MET A 1 -10.30 4.38 -2.77
N ASN A 2 -9.11 4.38 -3.38
CA ASN A 2 -7.95 3.52 -3.09
C ASN A 2 -7.24 3.82 -1.75
N CYS A 3 -7.95 4.39 -0.78
CA CYS A 3 -7.41 4.88 0.48
C CYS A 3 -6.69 3.80 1.28
N VAL A 4 -7.19 2.56 1.23
CA VAL A 4 -6.61 1.41 1.93
C VAL A 4 -5.22 1.07 1.40
N THR A 5 -5.07 0.94 0.08
CA THR A 5 -3.78 0.65 -0.54
C THR A 5 -2.79 1.80 -0.32
N VAL A 6 -3.23 3.06 -0.46
CA VAL A 6 -2.37 4.23 -0.26
C VAL A 6 -1.89 4.36 1.19
N ALA A 7 -2.77 4.16 2.16
CA ALA A 7 -2.41 4.14 3.57
C ALA A 7 -1.47 2.97 3.91
N GLY A 8 -1.71 1.79 3.33
CA GLY A 8 -0.85 0.63 3.49
C GLY A 8 0.58 0.90 3.00
N ILE A 9 0.72 1.51 1.82
CA ILE A 9 2.03 1.88 1.25
C ILE A 9 2.77 2.85 2.15
N LYS A 10 2.10 3.90 2.65
CA LYS A 10 2.73 4.88 3.54
C LYS A 10 3.16 4.27 4.87
N ALA A 11 2.32 3.44 5.47
CA ALA A 11 2.68 2.73 6.69
C ALA A 11 3.89 1.81 6.48
N ALA A 12 3.93 1.07 5.35
CA ALA A 12 5.06 0.23 4.99
C ALA A 12 6.33 1.05 4.77
N MET A 13 6.23 2.18 4.07
CA MET A 13 7.37 3.07 3.82
C MET A 13 7.91 3.71 5.09
N GLN A 14 7.03 4.08 6.02
CA GLN A 14 7.43 4.60 7.33
C GLN A 14 8.11 3.52 8.19
N ARG A 15 7.66 2.26 8.10
CA ARG A 15 8.19 1.16 8.92
C ARG A 15 9.52 0.62 8.41
N PHE A 16 9.61 0.38 7.11
CA PHE A 16 10.69 -0.40 6.50
C PHE A 16 11.57 0.44 5.58
N GLY A 17 11.00 1.46 4.93
CA GLY A 17 11.66 2.25 3.88
C GLY A 17 11.06 2.02 2.49
N GLY A 18 11.86 2.19 1.45
CA GLY A 18 11.46 1.98 0.07
C GLY A 18 11.17 0.52 -0.32
N PRO A 19 10.86 0.27 -1.60
CA PRO A 19 10.47 -1.05 -2.11
C PRO A 19 11.49 -2.15 -1.83
N ASP A 20 12.77 -1.81 -1.89
CA ASP A 20 13.91 -2.70 -1.60
C ASP A 20 13.92 -3.18 -0.14
N GLN A 21 13.35 -2.41 0.79
CA GLN A 21 13.20 -2.80 2.19
C GLN A 21 11.82 -3.35 2.53
N VAL A 22 10.82 -3.28 1.64
CA VAL A 22 9.47 -3.82 1.86
C VAL A 22 9.33 -5.23 1.28
N TYR A 23 9.80 -5.45 0.06
CA TYR A 23 9.69 -6.75 -0.61
C TYR A 23 10.82 -7.70 -0.21
N ALA A 24 10.76 -8.96 -0.67
CA ALA A 24 11.87 -9.90 -0.49
C ALA A 24 12.99 -9.66 -1.51
N SER A 25 12.64 -9.28 -2.73
CA SER A 25 13.57 -8.75 -3.73
C SER A 25 12.83 -7.91 -4.78
N VAL A 26 13.55 -6.94 -5.36
CA VAL A 26 13.13 -6.15 -6.50
C VAL A 26 14.26 -6.19 -7.52
N GLU A 27 14.01 -6.81 -8.67
CA GLU A 27 14.99 -7.00 -9.72
C GLU A 27 14.55 -6.24 -10.97
N ARG A 28 15.41 -5.36 -11.48
CA ARG A 28 15.11 -4.63 -12.71
C ARG A 28 15.30 -5.55 -13.90
N THR A 29 14.35 -5.50 -14.83
CA THR A 29 14.40 -6.23 -16.10
C THR A 29 14.44 -5.24 -17.26
N ARG A 30 14.50 -5.74 -18.51
CA ARG A 30 14.53 -4.90 -19.71
C ARG A 30 13.24 -4.09 -19.89
N ASP A 31 12.11 -4.67 -19.50
CA ASP A 31 10.76 -4.16 -19.75
C ASP A 31 10.02 -3.75 -18.47
N GLY A 32 10.65 -3.89 -17.30
CA GLY A 32 10.04 -3.56 -16.03
C GLY A 32 10.83 -4.04 -14.81
N PHE A 33 10.13 -4.72 -13.90
CA PHE A 33 10.67 -5.21 -12.64
C PHE A 33 10.02 -6.55 -12.25
N THR A 34 10.85 -7.48 -11.79
CA THR A 34 10.42 -8.70 -11.11
C THR A 34 10.46 -8.44 -9.60
N VAL A 35 9.33 -8.65 -8.94
CA VAL A 35 9.18 -8.42 -7.50
C VAL A 35 8.79 -9.71 -6.81
N ARG A 36 9.58 -10.14 -5.83
CA ARG A 36 9.27 -11.29 -4.99
C ARG A 36 8.72 -10.83 -3.65
N MET A 37 7.57 -11.37 -3.26
CA MET A 37 6.89 -10.94 -2.03
C MET A 37 7.58 -11.49 -0.78
N ARG A 38 7.45 -10.74 0.31
CA ARG A 38 7.99 -11.10 1.63
C ARG A 38 7.15 -12.12 2.38
N ASP A 39 5.84 -12.12 2.17
CA ASP A 39 4.91 -13.03 2.85
C ASP A 39 4.98 -14.46 2.32
N ASN A 40 5.27 -14.63 1.03
CA ASN A 40 5.46 -15.93 0.40
C ASN A 40 6.44 -15.82 -0.80
N PRO A 41 7.60 -16.47 -0.76
CA PRO A 41 8.57 -16.46 -1.86
C PRO A 41 8.05 -17.00 -3.19
N ALA A 42 7.00 -17.83 -3.17
CA ALA A 42 6.35 -18.32 -4.39
C ALA A 42 5.53 -17.24 -5.11
N ASN A 43 5.17 -16.15 -4.41
CA ASN A 43 4.49 -15.01 -5.01
C ASN A 43 5.53 -14.09 -5.64
N THR A 44 5.69 -14.22 -6.96
CA THR A 44 6.56 -13.35 -7.76
C THR A 44 5.74 -12.71 -8.86
N TYR A 45 5.90 -11.40 -9.02
CA TYR A 45 5.11 -10.59 -9.94
C TYR A 45 6.03 -9.77 -10.85
N HIS A 46 5.74 -9.77 -12.14
CA HIS A 46 6.39 -8.88 -13.11
C HIS A 46 5.51 -7.66 -13.35
N VAL A 47 6.08 -6.47 -13.12
CA VAL A 47 5.43 -5.18 -13.37
C VAL A 47 6.17 -4.50 -14.51
N THR A 48 5.46 -4.24 -15.61
CA THR A 48 6.04 -3.58 -16.78
C THR A 48 6.19 -2.07 -16.58
N HIS A 49 7.02 -1.43 -17.41
CA HIS A 49 7.09 0.04 -17.44
C HIS A 49 5.76 0.70 -17.81
N ALA A 50 4.96 0.09 -18.68
CA ALA A 50 3.65 0.61 -19.05
C ALA A 50 2.68 0.59 -17.87
N GLU A 51 2.66 -0.51 -17.11
CA GLU A 51 1.83 -0.67 -15.92
C GLU A 51 2.25 0.27 -14.80
N LEU A 52 3.56 0.49 -14.62
CA LEU A 52 4.06 1.48 -13.67
C LEU A 52 3.55 2.90 -14.00
N ASN A 53 3.55 3.27 -15.28
CA ASN A 53 3.05 4.57 -15.73
C ASN A 53 1.53 4.69 -15.51
N GLU A 54 0.76 3.64 -15.81
CA GLU A 54 -0.68 3.63 -15.58
C GLU A 54 -1.01 3.73 -14.08
N ALA A 55 -0.30 2.99 -13.24
CA ALA A 55 -0.45 3.04 -11.80
C ALA A 55 -0.11 4.43 -11.24
N ALA A 56 0.97 5.06 -11.71
CA ALA A 56 1.35 6.41 -11.30
C ALA A 56 0.29 7.46 -11.66
N ALA A 57 -0.41 7.30 -12.79
CA ALA A 57 -1.49 8.20 -13.20
C ALA A 57 -2.76 8.04 -12.33
N ARG A 58 -2.96 6.88 -11.69
CA ARG A 58 -4.18 6.55 -10.93
C ARG A 58 -3.99 6.52 -9.41
N SER A 59 -2.75 6.46 -8.91
CA SER A 59 -2.47 6.30 -7.48
C SER A 59 -2.96 7.46 -6.61
N GLY A 60 -2.98 8.67 -7.15
CA GLY A 60 -3.39 9.88 -6.43
C GLY A 60 -2.39 10.37 -5.38
N PHE A 61 -1.17 9.81 -5.30
CA PHE A 61 -0.14 10.28 -4.38
C PHE A 61 0.25 11.74 -4.68
N ARG A 62 0.36 12.57 -3.64
CA ARG A 62 0.82 13.96 -3.73
C ARG A 62 1.98 14.20 -2.76
N GLY A 63 2.92 15.06 -3.16
CA GLY A 63 4.09 15.40 -2.35
C GLY A 63 5.15 16.15 -3.16
N THR A 64 6.20 16.60 -2.48
CA THR A 64 7.33 17.34 -3.11
C THR A 64 8.59 16.48 -3.29
N ASN A 65 8.67 15.34 -2.60
CA ASN A 65 9.80 14.41 -2.73
C ASN A 65 9.56 13.43 -3.88
N GLN A 66 10.17 13.68 -5.04
CA GLN A 66 9.97 12.88 -6.23
C GLN A 66 10.42 11.41 -6.07
N LYS A 67 11.50 11.16 -5.32
CA LYS A 67 11.96 9.78 -5.06
C LYS A 67 10.89 8.99 -4.32
N MET A 68 10.33 9.58 -3.27
CA MET A 68 9.28 8.96 -2.46
C MET A 68 8.00 8.73 -3.28
N LEU A 69 7.63 9.67 -4.15
CA LEU A 69 6.49 9.49 -5.05
C LEU A 69 6.70 8.34 -6.04
N ASN A 70 7.89 8.23 -6.62
CA ASN A 70 8.22 7.13 -7.54
C ASN A 70 8.19 5.78 -6.82
N GLU A 71 8.71 5.71 -5.60
CA GLU A 71 8.67 4.50 -4.76
C GLU A 71 7.24 4.11 -4.39
N ALA A 72 6.42 5.07 -3.99
CA ALA A 72 5.01 4.83 -3.65
C ALA A 72 4.19 4.37 -4.87
N ASN A 73 4.40 5.00 -6.03
CA ASN A 73 3.77 4.59 -7.30
C ASN A 73 4.20 3.19 -7.73
N PHE A 74 5.47 2.84 -7.51
CA PHE A 74 5.97 1.49 -7.76
C PHE A 74 5.26 0.46 -6.87
N MET A 75 5.16 0.72 -5.56
CA MET A 75 4.47 -0.19 -4.64
C MET A 75 2.96 -0.31 -4.96
N TYR A 76 2.34 0.76 -5.45
CA TYR A 76 0.96 0.75 -5.94
C TYR A 76 0.79 -0.15 -7.17
N ALA A 77 1.72 -0.07 -8.13
CA ALA A 77 1.73 -0.94 -9.31
C ALA A 77 1.89 -2.43 -8.92
N VAL A 78 2.76 -2.74 -7.95
CA VAL A 78 2.92 -4.10 -7.43
C VAL A 78 1.65 -4.60 -6.75
N SER A 79 0.99 -3.76 -5.94
CA SER A 79 -0.30 -4.09 -5.32
C SER A 79 -1.35 -4.44 -6.37
N ALA A 80 -1.48 -3.63 -7.42
CA ALA A 80 -2.39 -3.87 -8.53
C ALA A 80 -2.03 -5.15 -9.30
N LYS A 81 -0.75 -5.42 -9.52
CA LYS A 81 -0.29 -6.64 -10.20
C LYS A 81 -0.65 -7.89 -9.41
N ARG A 82 -0.52 -7.85 -8.08
CA ARG A 82 -0.98 -8.92 -7.21
C ARG A 82 -2.51 -9.07 -7.25
N ALA A 83 -3.24 -7.96 -7.18
CA ALA A 83 -4.71 -7.97 -7.29
C ALA A 83 -5.18 -8.60 -8.61
N GLN A 84 -4.50 -8.29 -9.72
CA GLN A 84 -4.75 -8.90 -11.03
C GLN A 84 -4.57 -10.43 -10.98
N ALA A 85 -3.44 -10.88 -10.42
CA ALA A 85 -3.10 -12.30 -10.33
C ALA A 85 -4.02 -13.09 -9.39
N GLU A 86 -4.43 -12.47 -8.27
CA GLU A 86 -5.36 -13.06 -7.28
C GLU A 86 -6.84 -12.87 -7.70
N ASN A 87 -7.11 -12.28 -8.86
CA ASN A 87 -8.45 -11.94 -9.36
C ASN A 87 -9.33 -11.22 -8.32
N ASN A 88 -8.77 -10.17 -7.71
CA ASN A 88 -9.44 -9.33 -6.73
C ASN A 88 -10.84 -8.89 -7.21
N ASP A 89 -11.82 -8.92 -6.31
CA ASP A 89 -13.24 -8.65 -6.57
C ASP A 89 -13.89 -9.50 -7.69
N GLY A 90 -13.23 -10.58 -8.12
CA GLY A 90 -13.72 -11.47 -9.17
C GLY A 90 -13.52 -10.97 -10.61
N TYR A 91 -13.04 -9.74 -10.81
CA TYR A 91 -12.87 -9.15 -12.15
C TYR A 91 -11.47 -8.57 -12.42
N ALA A 92 -10.59 -8.45 -11.42
CA ALA A 92 -9.27 -7.84 -11.61
C ALA A 92 -8.39 -8.55 -12.65
N SER A 93 -8.57 -9.86 -12.86
CA SER A 93 -7.79 -10.62 -13.84
C SER A 93 -8.00 -10.19 -15.30
N GLN A 94 -9.09 -9.47 -15.59
CA GLN A 94 -9.44 -9.04 -16.95
C GLN A 94 -8.38 -8.14 -17.59
N SER A 95 -7.76 -7.25 -16.80
CA SER A 95 -6.70 -6.35 -17.26
C SER A 95 -6.01 -5.66 -16.08
N PHE A 96 -4.84 -5.07 -16.31
CA PHE A 96 -4.19 -4.26 -15.28
C PHE A 96 -5.05 -3.05 -14.86
N SER A 97 -5.75 -2.40 -15.80
CA SER A 97 -6.73 -1.36 -15.49
C SER A 97 -7.87 -1.88 -14.62
N ALA A 98 -8.36 -3.10 -14.86
CA ALA A 98 -9.41 -3.70 -14.03
C ALA A 98 -8.89 -3.95 -12.61
N ALA A 99 -7.64 -4.38 -12.46
CA ALA A 99 -7.00 -4.52 -11.16
C ALA A 99 -6.80 -3.18 -10.45
N LEU A 100 -6.45 -2.10 -11.15
CA LEU A 100 -6.40 -0.77 -10.55
C LEU A 100 -7.78 -0.32 -10.06
N ASN A 101 -8.84 -0.59 -10.83
CA ASN A 101 -10.22 -0.30 -10.41
C ASN A 101 -10.64 -1.15 -9.20
N SER A 102 -10.18 -2.40 -9.09
CA SER A 102 -10.46 -3.23 -7.92
C SER A 102 -9.75 -2.72 -6.67
N LEU A 103 -8.69 -1.91 -6.81
CA LEU A 103 -8.08 -1.23 -5.66
C LEU A 103 -8.93 -0.08 -5.12
N ASP A 104 -9.96 0.34 -5.86
CA ASP A 104 -10.84 1.45 -5.52
C ASP A 104 -12.16 1.00 -4.85
N SER A 105 -12.38 -0.31 -4.69
CA SER A 105 -13.56 -0.89 -4.04
C SER A 105 -13.43 -0.88 -2.51
N TRP A 106 -14.47 -1.36 -1.80
CA TRP A 106 -14.53 -1.37 -0.34
C TRP A 106 -13.53 -2.39 0.26
N GLU A 107 -12.26 -1.99 0.35
CA GLU A 107 -11.20 -2.85 0.88
C GLU A 107 -11.15 -2.79 2.41
N ASN A 108 -10.86 -3.94 3.04
CA ASN A 108 -10.52 -3.96 4.46
C ASN A 108 -9.07 -3.50 4.66
N THR A 109 -8.80 -2.72 5.71
CA THR A 109 -7.47 -2.33 6.23
C THR A 109 -6.37 -3.40 6.08
N TYR A 110 -6.70 -4.66 6.35
CA TYR A 110 -5.76 -5.78 6.24
C TYR A 110 -5.29 -6.02 4.79
N GLU A 111 -6.20 -5.84 3.84
CA GLU A 111 -6.04 -6.20 2.44
C GLU A 111 -4.95 -5.37 1.75
N GLY A 112 -4.93 -4.05 1.98
CA GLY A 112 -3.88 -3.17 1.44
C GLY A 112 -2.48 -3.57 1.89
N LEU A 113 -2.29 -3.88 3.18
CA LEU A 113 -1.01 -4.36 3.71
C LEU A 113 -0.69 -5.77 3.21
N ALA A 114 -1.69 -6.65 3.14
CA ALA A 114 -1.54 -7.99 2.61
C ALA A 114 -1.06 -7.96 1.16
N ARG A 115 -1.61 -7.11 0.29
CA ARG A 115 -1.19 -7.01 -1.11
C ARG A 115 0.24 -6.49 -1.28
N LEU A 116 0.79 -5.77 -0.30
CA LEU A 116 2.21 -5.41 -0.25
C LEU A 116 3.13 -6.55 0.19
N GLY A 117 2.59 -7.74 0.47
CA GLY A 117 3.38 -8.88 0.89
C GLY A 117 3.70 -8.87 2.38
N LEU A 118 2.87 -8.20 3.19
CA LEU A 118 3.12 -8.00 4.61
C LEU A 118 2.23 -8.84 5.52
N ARG A 119 1.53 -9.87 5.01
CA ARG A 119 0.59 -10.72 5.79
C ARG A 119 1.18 -11.20 7.12
N ASN A 120 2.45 -11.60 7.11
CA ASN A 120 3.16 -12.11 8.30
C ASN A 120 3.66 -10.99 9.24
N HIS A 121 3.61 -9.72 8.82
CA HIS A 121 4.11 -8.56 9.55
C HIS A 121 3.00 -7.68 10.14
N ILE A 122 1.74 -8.03 9.94
CA ILE A 122 0.59 -7.30 10.46
C ILE A 122 0.29 -7.77 11.89
N GLN A 123 0.09 -6.83 12.81
CA GLN A 123 -0.39 -7.12 14.16
C GLN A 123 -1.44 -6.09 14.61
N PRO A 124 -2.41 -6.48 15.47
CA PRO A 124 -3.29 -5.54 16.13
C PRO A 124 -2.49 -4.52 16.97
N ALA A 125 -2.92 -3.27 16.99
CA ALA A 125 -2.35 -2.22 17.82
C ALA A 125 -3.44 -1.35 18.44
N SER A 126 -3.08 -0.50 19.40
CA SER A 126 -3.94 0.57 19.86
C SER A 126 -3.79 1.79 18.96
N ALA A 127 -4.87 2.53 18.71
CA ALA A 127 -4.79 3.80 17.99
C ALA A 127 -3.83 4.80 18.68
N GLN A 128 -3.76 4.76 20.02
CA GLN A 128 -2.81 5.57 20.77
C GLN A 128 -1.35 5.25 20.44
N ALA A 129 -0.99 3.99 20.18
CA ALA A 129 0.37 3.64 19.76
C ALA A 129 0.74 4.28 18.42
N LEU A 130 -0.18 4.25 17.44
CA LEU A 130 0.02 4.89 16.14
C LEU A 130 0.05 6.43 16.26
N ILE A 131 -0.78 7.02 17.12
CA ILE A 131 -0.72 8.46 17.45
C ILE A 131 0.66 8.84 18.01
N ASN A 132 1.27 7.96 18.80
CA ASN A 132 2.61 8.16 19.36
C ASN A 132 3.75 7.83 18.36
N GLY A 133 3.43 7.52 17.10
CA GLY A 133 4.40 7.38 16.02
C GLY A 133 4.76 5.94 15.64
N VAL A 134 4.09 4.93 16.19
CA VAL A 134 4.25 3.55 15.73
C VAL A 134 3.72 3.41 14.29
N PRO A 135 4.52 2.91 13.32
CA PRO A 135 4.08 2.77 11.94
C PRO A 135 2.93 1.78 11.77
N GLY A 136 1.85 2.20 11.11
CA GLY A 136 0.66 1.38 10.94
C GLY A 136 -0.47 2.09 10.19
N VAL A 137 -1.60 1.41 10.09
CA VAL A 137 -2.84 1.95 9.50
C VAL A 137 -3.96 1.93 10.53
N MET A 138 -4.81 2.96 10.50
CA MET A 138 -6.05 3.03 11.26
C MET A 138 -7.23 2.97 10.31
N ALA A 139 -8.32 2.38 10.77
CA ALA A 139 -9.63 2.45 10.13
C ALA A 139 -10.63 3.19 11.05
N GLN A 140 -11.28 4.21 10.52
CA GLN A 140 -12.37 4.93 11.19
C GLN A 140 -13.37 5.44 10.15
N ASN A 141 -14.68 5.28 10.42
CA ASN A 141 -15.79 5.77 9.58
C ASN A 141 -15.63 5.39 8.10
N ASP A 142 -15.39 4.11 7.82
CA ASP A 142 -15.19 3.57 6.46
C ASP A 142 -13.97 4.14 5.70
N HIS A 143 -13.03 4.77 6.43
CA HIS A 143 -11.82 5.33 5.86
C HIS A 143 -10.57 4.75 6.53
N VAL A 144 -9.63 4.29 5.71
CA VAL A 144 -8.32 3.80 6.16
C VAL A 144 -7.27 4.86 5.89
N PHE A 145 -6.48 5.19 6.91
CA PHE A 145 -5.43 6.20 6.83
C PHE A 145 -4.20 5.81 7.64
N THR A 146 -3.05 6.33 7.23
CA THR A 146 -1.82 6.31 8.03
C THR A 146 -1.83 7.48 9.00
N VAL A 147 -1.17 7.33 10.14
CA VAL A 147 -0.94 8.43 11.08
C VAL A 147 0.51 8.85 11.04
N LEU A 148 0.73 10.10 10.63
CA LEU A 148 2.04 10.73 10.55
C LEU A 148 2.07 11.90 11.53
N ASN A 149 3.07 11.92 12.42
CA ASN A 149 3.23 12.96 13.45
C ASN A 149 1.97 13.19 14.31
N GLY A 150 1.27 12.11 14.66
CA GLY A 150 0.05 12.16 15.49
C GLY A 150 -1.20 12.69 14.79
N ARG A 151 -1.20 12.82 13.46
CA ARG A 151 -2.34 13.27 12.65
C ARG A 151 -2.62 12.31 11.51
N THR A 152 -3.88 12.24 11.06
CA THR A 152 -4.23 11.47 9.87
C THR A 152 -3.51 12.05 8.65
N ASP A 153 -3.12 11.20 7.71
CA ASP A 153 -2.54 11.63 6.44
C ASP A 153 -3.50 11.31 5.28
N ASN A 154 -3.87 12.35 4.53
CA ASN A 154 -4.79 12.30 3.41
C ASN A 154 -4.01 12.54 2.11
N TYR A 155 -3.53 11.46 1.48
CA TYR A 155 -2.76 11.51 0.24
C TYR A 155 -1.52 12.44 0.27
N GLY A 156 -0.93 12.69 1.45
CA GLY A 156 0.26 13.54 1.64
C GLY A 156 -0.05 14.89 2.28
N THR A 157 -1.32 15.13 2.64
CA THR A 157 -1.75 16.33 3.39
C THR A 157 -2.14 15.93 4.80
N SER A 158 -1.67 16.67 5.80
CA SER A 158 -2.05 16.41 7.20
C SER A 158 -3.54 16.72 7.43
N GLY A 159 -4.25 15.76 8.02
CA GLY A 159 -5.66 15.82 8.34
C GLY A 159 -5.90 16.09 9.83
N TYR A 160 -6.91 15.44 10.41
CA TYR A 160 -7.39 15.65 11.78
C TYR A 160 -6.65 14.76 12.80
N ARG A 161 -6.95 14.94 14.09
CA ARG A 161 -6.47 14.03 15.15
C ARG A 161 -7.36 12.79 15.20
N PRO A 162 -6.83 11.58 14.99
CA PRO A 162 -7.64 10.36 14.99
C PRO A 162 -8.25 10.07 16.36
N ASP A 163 -9.38 9.35 16.39
CA ASP A 163 -9.97 8.86 17.63
C ASP A 163 -9.06 7.79 18.27
N PRO A 164 -8.67 7.96 19.56
CA PRO A 164 -7.83 6.99 20.26
C PRO A 164 -8.49 5.61 20.46
N ARG A 165 -9.77 5.44 20.12
CA ARG A 165 -10.49 4.16 20.16
C ARG A 165 -10.68 3.50 18.78
N ALA A 166 -10.14 4.09 17.70
CA ALA A 166 -10.25 3.52 16.36
C ALA A 166 -9.53 2.16 16.24
N TYR A 167 -9.99 1.33 15.30
CA TYR A 167 -9.31 0.08 14.97
C TYR A 167 -7.95 0.38 14.32
N ALA A 168 -6.90 -0.30 14.77
CA ALA A 168 -5.53 -0.05 14.34
C ALA A 168 -4.75 -1.34 14.09
N LEU A 169 -3.95 -1.33 13.03
CA LEU A 169 -2.96 -2.34 12.68
C LEU A 169 -1.58 -1.71 12.64
N THR A 170 -0.58 -2.39 13.17
CA THR A 170 0.83 -2.01 13.11
C THR A 170 1.63 -2.99 12.25
N LEU A 171 2.80 -2.53 11.79
CA LEU A 171 3.78 -3.37 11.10
C LEU A 171 4.97 -3.69 12.02
N ARG A 172 5.29 -4.98 12.17
CA ARG A 172 6.43 -5.49 12.95
C ARG A 172 7.67 -5.73 12.12
#